data_AF-A0A2E8YSG1-F1
#
_entry.id   AF-A0A2E8YSG1-F1
#
_cell.length_a   1.000
_cell.length_b   1.000
_cell.length_c   1.000
_cell.angle_alpha   90.00
_cell.angle_beta   90.00
_cell.angle_gamma   90.00
#
_symmetry.space_group_name_H-M   'P 1'
#
loop_
_entity.id
_entity.type
_entity.pdbx_description
1 polymer ?
#
loop_
_entity_poly.entity_id
_entity_poly.type
_entity_poly.pdbx_seq_one_letter_code
_entity_poly.pdbx_strand_id
1 'polypeptide(L)'
;MTKIDVTFDSRGRLEPHSTIKTPVHLKSRNYFKFPDINFDPTSNYKNINLVFDIPLSENEFVSETKNLLKECRMDLGVDKKQEILAVPFFTPRLGEGDLGDHLEKKLIPAVSQSYKNLFPEYEFKNEFPHPLSEHFKSISGLGHDRLESAVTLGPVIGVCLFIIREYSVQAARDQVKLLGEGFGLSGAIDLSSVLVSQPDLLFHKDDYPPLLWFSGCETTWEHANFHYEAYGYNLMFNRRVHYDQVAEYWSHGVTRFIRL
;
A
#
# COMPACT_ATOMS: atom_id res chain seq x y z
N MET A 1 -13.23 7.04 19.24
CA MET A 1 -12.53 8.35 19.20
C MET A 1 -13.31 9.29 18.28
N THR A 2 -13.44 10.57 18.63
CA THR A 2 -14.02 11.58 17.73
C THR A 2 -13.09 11.73 16.52
N LYS A 3 -13.64 11.54 15.32
CA LYS A 3 -12.94 11.74 14.06
C LYS A 3 -12.34 13.16 14.03
N ILE A 4 -11.03 13.25 13.80
CA ILE A 4 -10.34 14.53 13.70
C ILE A 4 -10.46 15.01 12.26
N ASP A 5 -10.73 16.31 12.09
CA ASP A 5 -10.77 16.91 10.76
C ASP A 5 -9.39 16.83 10.12
N VAL A 6 -9.34 16.20 8.94
CA VAL A 6 -8.15 16.11 8.10
C VAL A 6 -8.31 16.97 6.86
N THR A 7 -7.18 17.41 6.30
CA THR A 7 -7.16 18.24 5.10
C THR A 7 -6.23 17.63 4.06
N PHE A 8 -6.53 17.85 2.78
CA PHE A 8 -5.72 17.36 1.68
C PHE A 8 -5.35 18.51 0.75
N ASP A 9 -4.15 18.46 0.19
CA ASP A 9 -3.76 19.36 -0.89
C ASP A 9 -4.51 19.04 -2.20
N SER A 10 -4.33 19.86 -3.22
CA SER A 10 -5.00 19.68 -4.52
C SER A 10 -4.64 18.36 -5.20
N ARG A 11 -3.48 17.77 -4.88
CA ARG A 11 -2.97 16.52 -5.43
C ARG A 11 -3.32 15.31 -4.55
N GLY A 12 -4.24 15.48 -3.61
CA GLY A 12 -4.70 14.41 -2.74
C GLY A 12 -3.69 13.95 -1.68
N ARG A 13 -2.61 14.70 -1.44
CA ARG A 13 -1.74 14.44 -0.28
C ARG A 13 -2.48 14.85 0.99
N LEU A 14 -2.55 13.96 1.97
CA LEU A 14 -3.00 14.27 3.32
C LEU A 14 -2.00 15.24 3.95
N GLU A 15 -2.49 16.39 4.41
CA GLU A 15 -1.65 17.38 5.08
C GLU A 15 -1.33 16.95 6.52
N PRO A 16 -0.11 17.20 7.02
CA PRO A 16 0.26 16.81 8.37
C PRO A 16 -0.63 17.47 9.41
N HIS A 17 -1.25 16.68 10.27
CA HIS A 17 -2.02 17.23 11.37
C HIS A 17 -1.08 17.94 12.37
N SER A 18 -1.55 19.01 13.01
CA SER A 18 -0.74 19.87 13.89
C SER A 18 -0.13 19.14 15.11
N THR A 19 -0.69 17.99 15.47
CA THR A 19 -0.21 17.12 16.55
C THR A 19 0.97 16.24 16.14
N ILE A 20 1.23 16.05 14.85
CA ILE A 20 2.37 15.27 14.36
C ILE A 20 3.66 16.05 14.68
N LYS A 21 4.57 15.41 15.41
CA LYS A 21 5.88 15.98 15.79
C LYS A 21 7.05 15.24 15.15
N THR A 22 6.77 14.08 14.57
CA THR A 22 7.73 13.24 13.87
C THR A 22 8.02 13.80 12.46
N PRO A 23 9.20 13.53 11.88
CA PRO A 23 9.61 14.20 10.65
C PRO A 23 8.64 13.98 9.48
N VAL A 24 8.27 15.08 8.83
CA VAL A 24 7.37 15.15 7.68
C VAL A 24 7.65 16.43 6.91
N HIS A 25 7.57 16.39 5.57
CA HIS A 25 7.63 17.62 4.79
C HIS A 25 6.32 18.40 4.94
N LEU A 26 6.38 19.65 5.40
CA LEU A 26 5.18 20.48 5.55
C LEU A 26 4.63 21.01 4.22
N LYS A 27 5.44 20.98 3.17
CA LYS A 27 5.06 21.39 1.81
C LYS A 27 5.68 20.43 0.82
N SER A 28 4.84 19.85 -0.04
CA SER A 28 5.31 18.93 -1.07
C SER A 28 5.85 19.66 -2.28
N ARG A 29 7.04 19.24 -2.74
CA ARG A 29 7.55 19.62 -4.07
C ARG A 29 6.94 18.78 -5.17
N ASN A 30 6.36 17.61 -4.83
CA ASN A 30 5.77 16.65 -5.76
C ASN A 30 6.74 16.29 -6.89
N TYR A 31 8.01 16.10 -6.53
CA TYR A 31 9.06 15.70 -7.46
C TYR A 31 8.97 14.19 -7.77
N PHE A 32 8.70 13.39 -6.73
CA PHE A 32 8.41 11.97 -6.87
C PHE A 32 6.91 11.77 -6.94
N LYS A 33 6.44 11.14 -8.00
CA LYS A 33 5.01 11.02 -8.30
C LYS A 33 4.71 9.61 -8.79
N PHE A 34 3.49 9.18 -8.49
CA PHE A 34 2.91 8.02 -9.14
C PHE A 34 2.57 8.33 -10.60
N PRO A 35 2.37 7.32 -11.44
CA PRO A 35 1.92 7.54 -12.80
C PRO A 35 0.49 8.08 -12.76
N ASP A 36 0.08 8.73 -13.85
CA ASP A 36 -1.31 9.17 -14.01
C ASP A 36 -2.21 7.96 -14.26
N ILE A 37 -2.56 7.25 -13.18
CA ILE A 37 -3.38 6.05 -13.18
C ILE A 37 -4.79 6.44 -12.75
N ASN A 38 -5.76 6.17 -13.64
CA ASN A 38 -7.17 6.25 -13.31
C ASN A 38 -7.59 5.06 -12.44
N PHE A 39 -8.56 5.27 -11.56
CA PHE A 39 -9.21 4.18 -10.83
C PHE A 39 -9.96 3.26 -11.81
N ASP A 40 -9.36 2.13 -12.18
CA ASP A 40 -9.86 1.18 -13.17
C ASP A 40 -9.98 -0.25 -12.60
N PRO A 41 -11.00 -0.50 -11.77
CA PRO A 41 -11.20 -1.80 -11.14
C PRO A 41 -11.39 -2.96 -12.14
N THR A 42 -11.78 -2.67 -13.39
CA THR A 42 -11.91 -3.69 -14.43
C THR A 42 -10.54 -4.18 -14.89
N SER A 43 -9.61 -3.28 -15.18
CA SER A 43 -8.23 -3.68 -15.53
C SER A 43 -7.52 -4.32 -14.34
N ASN A 44 -7.74 -3.79 -13.13
CA ASN A 44 -7.22 -4.37 -11.90
C ASN A 44 -7.70 -5.82 -11.69
N TYR A 45 -9.00 -6.10 -11.86
CA TYR A 45 -9.53 -7.46 -11.77
C TYR A 45 -8.83 -8.41 -12.73
N LYS A 46 -8.61 -7.99 -13.99
CA LYS A 46 -7.93 -8.81 -14.99
C LYS A 46 -6.49 -9.13 -14.59
N ASN A 47 -5.74 -8.15 -14.09
CA ASN A 47 -4.37 -8.35 -13.62
C ASN A 47 -4.33 -9.32 -12.43
N ILE A 48 -5.21 -9.14 -11.45
CA ILE A 48 -5.32 -10.03 -10.29
C ILE A 48 -5.63 -11.46 -10.76
N ASN A 49 -6.56 -11.64 -11.69
CA ASN A 49 -7.01 -12.96 -12.16
C ASN A 49 -5.95 -13.71 -13.00
N LEU A 50 -4.84 -13.07 -13.36
CA LEU A 50 -3.67 -13.73 -13.96
C LEU A 50 -2.77 -14.40 -12.90
N VAL A 51 -2.95 -14.09 -11.62
CA VAL A 51 -2.06 -14.50 -10.52
C VAL A 51 -2.83 -15.22 -9.41
N PHE A 52 -4.06 -14.81 -9.13
CA PHE A 52 -4.92 -15.38 -8.09
C PHE A 52 -6.28 -15.78 -8.63
N ASP A 53 -6.84 -16.86 -8.09
CA ASP A 53 -8.22 -17.25 -8.33
C ASP A 53 -9.16 -16.37 -7.49
N ILE A 54 -9.90 -15.47 -8.15
CA ILE A 54 -10.84 -14.56 -7.49
C ILE A 54 -12.21 -15.25 -7.36
N PRO A 55 -12.79 -15.38 -6.15
CA PRO A 55 -14.09 -16.02 -5.95
C PRO A 55 -15.29 -15.13 -6.30
N LEU A 56 -15.05 -14.02 -7.00
CA LEU A 56 -16.04 -13.04 -7.43
C LEU A 56 -16.01 -12.92 -8.95
N SER A 57 -17.16 -12.60 -9.54
CA SER A 57 -17.20 -12.09 -10.91
C SER A 57 -16.56 -10.70 -11.01
N GLU A 58 -16.13 -10.33 -12.23
CA GLU A 58 -15.62 -8.98 -12.52
C GLU A 58 -16.62 -7.88 -12.09
N ASN A 59 -17.91 -8.08 -12.34
CA ASN A 59 -18.95 -7.12 -11.98
C ASN A 59 -19.10 -6.93 -10.47
N GLU A 60 -19.02 -8.00 -9.69
CA GLU A 60 -19.04 -7.93 -8.22
C GLU A 60 -17.82 -7.20 -7.70
N PHE A 61 -16.62 -7.56 -8.17
CA PHE A 61 -15.38 -6.86 -7.78
C PHE A 61 -15.43 -5.36 -8.11
N VAL A 62 -15.86 -5.00 -9.31
CA VAL A 62 -16.00 -3.60 -9.76
C VAL A 62 -17.02 -2.84 -8.91
N SER A 63 -18.15 -3.46 -8.60
CA SER A 63 -19.19 -2.85 -7.76
C SER A 63 -18.67 -2.58 -6.34
N GLU A 64 -18.11 -3.60 -5.70
CA GLU A 64 -17.63 -3.50 -4.32
C GLU A 64 -16.48 -2.50 -4.16
N THR A 65 -15.51 -2.52 -5.07
CA THR A 65 -14.37 -1.60 -5.01
C THR A 65 -14.77 -0.14 -5.28
N LYS A 66 -15.75 0.10 -6.15
CA LYS A 66 -16.34 1.45 -6.35
C LYS A 66 -17.08 1.92 -5.10
N ASN A 67 -17.81 1.04 -4.42
CA ASN A 67 -18.49 1.36 -3.17
C ASN A 67 -17.46 1.69 -2.08
N LEU A 68 -16.42 0.86 -1.91
CA LEU A 68 -15.32 1.11 -0.99
C LEU A 68 -14.65 2.47 -1.23
N LEU A 69 -14.30 2.81 -2.48
CA LEU A 69 -13.69 4.10 -2.78
C LEU A 69 -14.64 5.27 -2.46
N LYS A 70 -15.94 5.13 -2.76
CA LYS A 70 -16.95 6.14 -2.44
C LYS A 70 -17.03 6.38 -0.93
N GLU A 71 -17.07 5.31 -0.13
CA GLU A 71 -17.07 5.38 1.32
C GLU A 71 -15.78 5.98 1.86
N CYS A 72 -14.62 5.58 1.33
CA CYS A 72 -13.34 6.19 1.68
C CYS A 72 -13.35 7.71 1.47
N ARG A 73 -13.82 8.18 0.32
CA ARG A 73 -13.88 9.63 0.02
C ARG A 73 -14.83 10.36 0.96
N MET A 74 -15.99 9.77 1.25
CA MET A 74 -16.97 10.34 2.19
C MET A 74 -16.38 10.41 3.62
N ASP A 75 -15.77 9.32 4.07
CA ASP A 75 -15.20 9.22 5.41
C ASP A 75 -13.89 10.00 5.56
N LEU A 76 -13.19 10.33 4.49
CA LEU A 76 -12.03 11.22 4.58
C LEU A 76 -12.40 12.69 4.33
N GLY A 77 -13.63 12.99 3.92
CA GLY A 77 -14.04 14.35 3.57
C GLY A 77 -13.33 14.88 2.31
N VAL A 78 -12.97 13.99 1.39
CA VAL A 78 -12.22 14.33 0.17
C VAL A 78 -13.15 14.98 -0.86
N ASP A 79 -12.83 16.21 -1.29
CA ASP A 79 -13.50 16.93 -2.36
C ASP A 79 -13.31 16.21 -3.71
N LYS A 80 -14.27 16.32 -4.62
CA LYS A 80 -14.17 15.84 -6.00
C LYS A 80 -13.00 16.46 -6.78
N LYS A 81 -12.52 17.63 -6.37
CA LYS A 81 -11.37 18.32 -6.98
C LYS A 81 -10.01 17.77 -6.56
N GLN A 82 -9.96 16.96 -5.51
CA GLN A 82 -8.71 16.38 -5.01
C GLN A 82 -8.40 15.07 -5.73
N GLU A 83 -7.19 15.01 -6.29
CA GLU A 83 -6.67 13.87 -7.05
C GLU A 83 -6.11 12.80 -6.10
N ILE A 84 -7.00 11.97 -5.53
CA ILE A 84 -6.59 10.83 -4.71
C ILE A 84 -6.29 9.64 -5.61
N LEU A 85 -5.03 9.21 -5.63
CA LEU A 85 -4.68 7.92 -6.21
C LEU A 85 -5.20 6.78 -5.33
N ALA A 86 -5.99 5.91 -5.94
CA ALA A 86 -6.57 4.75 -5.30
C ALA A 86 -6.36 3.52 -6.20
N VAL A 87 -5.93 2.41 -5.60
CA VAL A 87 -5.78 1.13 -6.32
C VAL A 87 -6.62 0.07 -5.60
N PRO A 88 -7.62 -0.52 -6.27
CA PRO A 88 -8.34 -1.66 -5.73
C PRO A 88 -7.44 -2.90 -5.73
N PHE A 89 -7.60 -3.77 -4.74
CA PHE A 89 -6.83 -5.01 -4.64
C PHE A 89 -7.69 -6.16 -4.13
N PHE A 90 -7.16 -7.37 -4.33
CA PHE A 90 -7.67 -8.61 -3.78
C PHE A 90 -6.51 -9.37 -3.13
N THR A 91 -6.78 -9.99 -1.98
CA THR A 91 -5.86 -10.93 -1.35
C THR A 91 -6.59 -12.25 -1.11
N PRO A 92 -6.06 -13.39 -1.60
CA PRO A 92 -6.64 -14.69 -1.28
C PRO A 92 -6.46 -14.99 0.22
N ARG A 93 -7.17 -16.03 0.70
CA ARG A 93 -6.92 -16.53 2.07
C ARG A 93 -5.47 -16.98 2.20
N LEU A 94 -4.73 -16.40 3.14
CA LEU A 94 -3.34 -16.78 3.39
C LEU A 94 -3.22 -17.97 4.36
N GLY A 95 -4.23 -18.19 5.20
CA GLY A 95 -4.22 -19.23 6.23
C GLY A 95 -3.50 -18.76 7.50
N GLU A 96 -3.40 -19.64 8.49
CA GLU A 96 -2.60 -19.38 9.69
C GLU A 96 -1.11 -19.47 9.36
N GLY A 97 -0.29 -18.60 9.96
CA GLY A 97 1.14 -18.61 9.75
C GLY A 97 1.80 -17.28 10.12
N ASP A 98 3.12 -17.28 10.07
CA ASP A 98 3.93 -16.07 10.24
C ASP A 98 3.82 -15.14 9.02
N LEU A 99 3.77 -13.83 9.25
CA LEU A 99 3.60 -12.83 8.20
C LEU A 99 4.81 -12.78 7.24
N GLY A 100 6.02 -12.91 7.76
CA GLY A 100 7.24 -12.99 6.96
C GLY A 100 7.21 -14.20 6.04
N ASP A 101 6.75 -15.34 6.54
CA ASP A 101 6.54 -16.57 5.76
C ASP A 101 5.52 -16.37 4.63
N HIS A 102 4.39 -15.73 4.92
CA HIS A 102 3.40 -15.40 3.90
C HIS A 102 3.96 -14.45 2.84
N LEU A 103 4.73 -13.44 3.28
CA LEU A 103 5.36 -12.48 2.38
C LEU A 103 6.37 -13.16 1.44
N GLU A 104 7.28 -13.95 1.99
CA GLU A 104 8.35 -14.62 1.25
C GLU A 104 7.82 -15.70 0.30
N LYS A 105 6.91 -16.55 0.76
CA LYS A 105 6.48 -17.75 0.03
C LYS A 105 5.31 -17.52 -0.91
N LYS A 106 4.51 -16.47 -0.70
CA LYS A 106 3.26 -16.23 -1.47
C LYS A 106 3.23 -14.84 -2.10
N LEU A 107 3.40 -13.79 -1.32
CA LEU A 107 3.13 -12.42 -1.79
C LEU A 107 4.24 -11.87 -2.70
N ILE A 108 5.51 -12.00 -2.33
CA ILE A 108 6.64 -11.60 -3.19
C ILE A 108 6.63 -12.37 -4.53
N PRO A 109 6.46 -13.71 -4.55
CA PRO A 109 6.29 -14.45 -5.80
C PRO A 109 5.12 -13.97 -6.65
N ALA A 110 3.98 -13.62 -6.04
CA ALA A 110 2.83 -13.09 -6.76
C ALA A 110 3.11 -11.73 -7.40
N VAL A 111 3.78 -10.82 -6.69
CA VAL A 111 4.22 -9.52 -7.22
C VAL A 111 5.19 -9.72 -8.38
N SER A 112 6.18 -10.61 -8.21
CA SER A 112 7.14 -10.96 -9.25
C SER A 112 6.46 -11.48 -10.52
N GLN A 113 5.50 -12.40 -10.37
CA GLN A 113 4.73 -12.95 -11.48
C GLN A 113 3.90 -11.86 -12.17
N SER A 114 3.20 -11.02 -11.42
CA SER A 114 2.37 -9.95 -12.00
C SER A 114 3.21 -8.93 -12.78
N TYR A 115 4.36 -8.54 -12.21
CA TYR A 115 5.29 -7.63 -12.87
C TYR A 115 5.83 -8.21 -14.17
N LYS A 116 6.28 -9.46 -14.15
CA LYS A 116 6.79 -10.18 -15.33
C LYS A 116 5.73 -10.37 -16.41
N ASN A 117 4.47 -10.57 -16.03
CA ASN A 117 3.37 -10.67 -16.99
C ASN A 117 3.18 -9.39 -17.79
N LEU A 118 3.32 -8.22 -17.13
CA LEU A 118 3.17 -6.91 -17.77
C LEU A 118 4.44 -6.44 -18.48
N PHE A 119 5.60 -6.79 -17.93
CA PHE A 119 6.92 -6.32 -18.37
C PHE A 119 7.91 -7.49 -18.57
N PRO A 120 7.77 -8.28 -19.65
CA PRO A 120 8.61 -9.46 -19.85
C PRO A 120 10.10 -9.13 -20.10
N GLU A 121 10.41 -7.92 -20.55
CA GLU A 121 11.77 -7.40 -20.72
C GLU A 121 12.44 -6.87 -19.44
N TYR A 122 11.69 -6.73 -18.35
CA TYR A 122 12.21 -6.20 -17.08
C TYR A 122 12.11 -7.23 -15.96
N GLU A 123 12.83 -6.97 -14.87
CA GLU A 123 13.00 -7.91 -13.78
C GLU A 123 12.32 -7.43 -12.51
N PHE A 124 11.74 -8.38 -11.78
CA PHE A 124 11.49 -8.22 -10.35
C PHE A 124 12.70 -8.79 -9.59
N LYS A 125 13.24 -8.05 -8.60
CA LYS A 125 14.34 -8.50 -7.75
C LYS A 125 13.97 -8.48 -6.28
N ASN A 126 14.34 -9.56 -5.58
CA ASN A 126 14.37 -9.57 -4.13
C ASN A 126 15.80 -9.21 -3.67
N GLU A 127 16.00 -7.97 -3.25
CA GLU A 127 17.29 -7.45 -2.75
C GLU A 127 17.56 -7.83 -1.28
N PHE A 128 16.62 -8.55 -0.65
CA PHE A 128 16.78 -9.12 0.69
C PHE A 128 16.49 -10.62 0.69
N PRO A 129 17.40 -11.47 0.14
CA PRO A 129 17.21 -12.91 0.02
C PRO A 129 17.51 -13.65 1.34
N HIS A 130 17.02 -13.13 2.47
CA HIS A 130 17.12 -13.73 3.79
C HIS A 130 15.73 -14.08 4.32
N PRO A 131 15.61 -15.12 5.16
CA PRO A 131 14.33 -15.49 5.75
C PRO A 131 13.65 -14.32 6.45
N LEU A 132 12.37 -14.12 6.17
CA LEU A 132 11.55 -13.08 6.81
C LEU A 132 10.80 -13.58 8.04
N SER A 133 10.69 -14.91 8.18
CA SER A 133 10.03 -15.56 9.31
C SER A 133 10.55 -15.05 10.66
N GLU A 134 9.65 -14.74 11.59
CA GLU A 134 9.94 -14.22 12.94
C GLU A 134 10.61 -12.84 12.98
N HIS A 135 11.05 -12.31 11.85
CA HIS A 135 11.73 -11.01 11.73
C HIS A 135 10.81 -9.88 11.28
N PHE A 136 9.57 -10.20 10.91
CA PHE A 136 8.64 -9.26 10.31
C PHE A 136 7.20 -9.53 10.76
N LYS A 137 6.51 -8.50 11.26
CA LYS A 137 5.15 -8.64 11.79
C LYS A 137 4.34 -7.35 11.64
N SER A 138 3.01 -7.47 11.71
CA SER A 138 2.11 -6.32 11.81
C SER A 138 2.27 -5.58 13.14
N ILE A 139 2.06 -4.27 13.11
CA ILE A 139 1.97 -3.46 14.33
C ILE A 139 0.51 -3.38 14.77
N SER A 140 0.24 -3.73 16.03
CA SER A 140 -1.11 -3.69 16.57
C SER A 140 -1.68 -2.27 16.59
N GLY A 141 -2.96 -2.14 16.21
CA GLY A 141 -3.68 -0.88 16.24
C GLY A 141 -3.42 0.05 15.05
N LEU A 142 -2.58 -0.35 14.09
CA LEU A 142 -2.38 0.40 12.84
C LEU A 142 -3.26 -0.10 11.69
N GLY A 143 -4.04 -1.16 11.90
CA GLY A 143 -5.02 -1.67 10.95
C GLY A 143 -4.52 -2.73 9.98
N HIS A 144 -3.21 -2.83 9.74
CA HIS A 144 -2.63 -3.96 9.01
C HIS A 144 -2.83 -5.29 9.75
N ASP A 145 -2.77 -5.26 11.09
CA ASP A 145 -3.09 -6.39 11.98
C ASP A 145 -4.52 -6.92 11.79
N ARG A 146 -5.48 -6.02 11.53
CA ARG A 146 -6.86 -6.41 11.19
C ARG A 146 -6.94 -7.06 9.82
N LEU A 147 -6.18 -6.57 8.83
CA LEU A 147 -6.10 -7.17 7.50
C LEU A 147 -5.48 -8.57 7.58
N GLU A 148 -4.37 -8.73 8.28
CA GLU A 148 -3.71 -10.02 8.53
C GLU A 148 -4.68 -11.04 9.16
N SER A 149 -5.44 -10.61 10.16
CA SER A 149 -6.48 -11.44 10.78
C SER A 149 -7.59 -11.81 9.78
N ALA A 150 -8.03 -10.86 8.94
CA ALA A 150 -9.08 -11.10 7.96
C ALA A 150 -8.67 -12.10 6.88
N VAL A 151 -7.46 -11.97 6.33
CA VAL A 151 -6.94 -12.87 5.28
C VAL A 151 -6.61 -14.27 5.80
N THR A 152 -6.45 -14.44 7.12
CA THR A 152 -6.38 -15.76 7.75
C THR A 152 -7.72 -16.49 7.64
N LEU A 153 -8.83 -15.76 7.81
CA LEU A 153 -10.19 -16.31 7.86
C LEU A 153 -10.83 -16.48 6.48
N GLY A 154 -10.46 -15.67 5.48
CA GLY A 154 -11.04 -15.72 4.15
C GLY A 154 -10.41 -14.72 3.19
N PRO A 155 -10.80 -14.73 1.90
CA PRO A 155 -10.32 -13.75 0.95
C PRO A 155 -10.81 -12.34 1.29
N VAL A 156 -10.05 -11.33 0.86
CA VAL A 156 -10.32 -9.91 1.14
C VAL A 156 -10.27 -9.13 -0.18
N ILE A 157 -11.16 -8.14 -0.29
CA ILE A 157 -11.05 -7.07 -1.28
C ILE A 157 -10.87 -5.73 -0.57
N GLY A 158 -10.11 -4.83 -1.18
CA GLY A 158 -9.87 -3.53 -0.59
C GLY A 158 -9.52 -2.47 -1.61
N VAL A 159 -9.37 -1.25 -1.10
CA VAL A 159 -8.83 -0.10 -1.83
C VAL A 159 -7.70 0.48 -1.00
N CYS A 160 -6.53 0.63 -1.62
CA CYS A 160 -5.38 1.31 -1.06
C CYS A 160 -5.28 2.72 -1.64
N LEU A 161 -5.16 3.72 -0.76
CA LEU A 161 -5.07 5.15 -1.09
C LEU A 161 -3.65 5.64 -0.82
N PHE A 162 -3.02 6.29 -1.79
CA PHE A 162 -1.67 6.82 -1.64
C PHE A 162 -1.66 8.29 -1.19
N ILE A 163 -2.21 8.52 0.00
CA ILE A 163 -2.46 9.86 0.55
C ILE A 163 -1.38 10.33 1.53
N ILE A 164 -0.66 9.42 2.19
CA ILE A 164 0.42 9.76 3.13
C ILE A 164 1.75 9.76 2.37
N ARG A 165 2.15 10.92 1.83
CA ARG A 165 3.38 11.11 1.05
C ARG A 165 4.32 12.10 1.73
N GLU A 166 5.61 11.80 1.68
CA GLU A 166 6.69 12.61 2.26
C GLU A 166 6.63 12.66 3.80
N TYR A 167 6.26 11.53 4.40
CA TYR A 167 6.27 11.28 5.85
C TYR A 167 7.41 10.32 6.19
N SER A 168 8.04 10.51 7.34
CA SER A 168 8.82 9.43 7.98
C SER A 168 7.90 8.24 8.26
N VAL A 169 8.48 7.03 8.41
CA VAL A 169 7.71 5.83 8.79
C VAL A 169 6.91 6.10 10.07
N GLN A 170 7.53 6.70 11.09
CA GLN A 170 6.83 7.00 12.34
C GLN A 170 5.73 8.07 12.16
N ALA A 171 5.96 9.12 11.37
CA ALA A 171 4.93 10.12 11.10
C ALA A 171 3.73 9.53 10.36
N ALA A 172 3.93 8.57 9.46
CA ALA A 172 2.84 7.84 8.81
C ALA A 172 1.99 7.04 9.82
N ARG A 173 2.66 6.36 10.77
CA ARG A 173 2.01 5.63 11.87
C ARG A 173 1.23 6.54 12.82
N ASP A 174 1.73 7.74 13.06
CA ASP A 174 1.04 8.72 13.90
C ASP A 174 -0.16 9.33 13.15
N GLN A 175 0.00 9.62 11.86
CA GLN A 175 -1.04 10.22 11.02
C GLN A 175 -2.23 9.26 10.79
N VAL A 176 -1.99 7.96 10.55
CA VAL A 176 -3.09 7.01 10.28
C VAL A 176 -4.05 6.86 11.45
N LYS A 177 -3.55 6.99 12.70
CA LYS A 177 -4.36 6.90 13.92
C LYS A 177 -5.45 7.97 13.99
N LEU A 178 -5.27 9.07 13.25
CA LEU A 178 -6.23 10.18 13.18
C LEU A 178 -7.37 9.91 12.17
N LEU A 179 -7.21 8.94 11.26
CA LEU A 179 -8.19 8.64 10.20
C LEU A 179 -9.37 7.78 10.70
N GLY A 180 -9.26 7.21 11.90
CA GLY A 180 -10.27 6.34 12.51
C GLY A 180 -10.11 4.86 12.16
N GLU A 181 -10.89 4.02 12.82
CA GLU A 181 -10.74 2.55 12.78
C GLU A 181 -11.10 1.92 11.43
N GLY A 182 -11.81 2.64 10.56
CA GLY A 182 -12.15 2.20 9.20
C GLY A 182 -10.97 2.23 8.22
N PHE A 183 -9.79 2.69 8.65
CA PHE A 183 -8.58 2.74 7.84
C PHE A 183 -7.41 2.05 8.55
N GLY A 184 -6.51 1.48 7.75
CA GLY A 184 -5.26 0.91 8.20
C GLY A 184 -4.08 1.46 7.40
N LEU A 185 -2.91 1.52 8.03
CA LEU A 185 -1.66 1.86 7.34
C LEU A 185 -1.16 0.61 6.63
N SER A 186 -0.84 0.76 5.36
CA SER A 186 -0.48 -0.38 4.53
C SER A 186 0.84 -1.01 4.95
N GLY A 187 0.91 -2.32 4.74
CA GLY A 187 2.03 -3.18 5.06
C GLY A 187 2.26 -4.18 3.94
N ALA A 188 2.76 -5.36 4.30
CA ALA A 188 3.15 -6.37 3.32
C ALA A 188 1.98 -6.90 2.49
N ILE A 189 0.85 -7.21 3.13
CA ILE A 189 -0.28 -7.89 2.48
C ILE A 189 -0.92 -7.03 1.38
N ASP A 190 -1.35 -5.83 1.74
CA ASP A 190 -2.06 -4.93 0.84
C ASP A 190 -1.14 -4.29 -0.20
N LEU A 191 0.09 -3.86 0.14
CA LEU A 191 0.99 -3.32 -0.88
C LEU A 191 1.43 -4.38 -1.90
N SER A 192 1.65 -5.63 -1.47
CA SER A 192 1.89 -6.72 -2.42
C SER A 192 0.67 -6.95 -3.31
N SER A 193 -0.53 -6.98 -2.72
CA SER A 193 -1.78 -7.19 -3.47
C SER A 193 -2.08 -6.04 -4.45
N VAL A 194 -1.72 -4.80 -4.06
CA VAL A 194 -1.79 -3.62 -4.92
C VAL A 194 -0.86 -3.74 -6.12
N LEU A 195 0.38 -4.21 -5.93
CA LEU A 195 1.31 -4.41 -7.05
C LEU A 195 0.97 -5.61 -7.92
N VAL A 196 0.23 -6.60 -7.39
CA VAL A 196 -0.39 -7.62 -8.23
C VAL A 196 -1.49 -7.01 -9.11
N SER A 197 -2.30 -6.11 -8.54
CA SER A 197 -3.42 -5.44 -9.20
C SER A 197 -3.00 -4.37 -10.22
N GLN A 198 -1.93 -3.64 -9.93
CA GLN A 198 -1.41 -2.52 -10.72
C GLN A 198 0.12 -2.63 -10.80
N PRO A 199 0.67 -3.52 -11.66
CA PRO A 199 2.11 -3.83 -11.67
C PRO A 199 2.99 -2.67 -12.15
N ASP A 200 2.41 -1.74 -12.89
CA ASP A 200 3.03 -0.51 -13.41
C ASP A 200 2.94 0.67 -12.43
N LEU A 201 2.44 0.48 -11.21
CA LEU A 201 2.29 1.56 -10.22
C LEU A 201 3.59 2.32 -9.92
N LEU A 202 4.74 1.64 -9.98
CA LEU A 202 6.06 2.24 -9.79
C LEU A 202 6.85 2.34 -11.10
N PHE A 203 6.23 2.03 -12.24
CA PHE A 203 6.89 2.08 -13.54
C PHE A 203 6.80 3.50 -14.12
N HIS A 204 7.95 4.16 -14.32
CA HIS A 204 8.02 5.46 -14.97
C HIS A 204 9.13 5.50 -16.01
N LYS A 205 8.84 6.10 -17.17
CA LYS A 205 9.83 6.39 -18.22
C LYS A 205 10.48 7.76 -18.06
N ASP A 206 9.68 8.74 -17.65
CA ASP A 206 10.07 10.16 -17.72
C ASP A 206 10.23 10.81 -16.34
N ASP A 207 9.89 10.10 -15.26
CA ASP A 207 9.83 10.65 -13.90
C ASP A 207 10.35 9.65 -12.87
N TYR A 208 10.47 10.10 -11.62
CA TYR A 208 10.91 9.26 -10.50
C TYR A 208 9.71 8.81 -9.64
N PRO A 209 9.45 7.50 -9.52
CA PRO A 209 8.43 6.98 -8.63
C PRO A 209 8.85 7.11 -7.16
N PRO A 210 7.89 7.12 -6.22
CA PRO A 210 8.19 7.02 -4.80
C PRO A 210 8.57 5.58 -4.40
N LEU A 211 9.01 5.42 -3.16
CA LEU A 211 9.15 4.16 -2.44
C LEU A 211 7.90 3.87 -1.64
N LEU A 212 7.43 2.61 -1.70
CA LEU A 212 6.25 2.16 -0.96
C LEU A 212 6.65 1.41 0.30
N TRP A 213 6.60 2.10 1.43
CA TRP A 213 7.01 1.55 2.71
C TRP A 213 5.95 0.67 3.35
N PHE A 214 6.37 -0.43 3.97
CA PHE A 214 5.52 -1.34 4.74
C PHE A 214 5.29 -0.79 6.16
N SER A 215 4.82 0.45 6.26
CA SER A 215 4.81 1.18 7.53
C SER A 215 3.79 0.67 8.56
N GLY A 216 2.79 -0.10 8.12
CA GLY A 216 1.89 -0.89 8.98
C GLY A 216 2.54 -2.09 9.66
N CYS A 217 3.77 -2.42 9.27
CA CYS A 217 4.57 -3.51 9.82
C CYS A 217 5.83 -2.97 10.51
N GLU A 218 6.46 -3.84 11.29
CA GLU A 218 7.77 -3.63 11.88
C GLU A 218 8.68 -4.82 11.65
N THR A 219 9.98 -4.56 11.74
CA THR A 219 11.00 -5.60 11.67
C THR A 219 11.74 -5.72 12.99
N THR A 220 12.47 -6.81 13.20
CA THR A 220 13.41 -6.94 14.33
C THR A 220 14.70 -6.14 14.15
N TRP A 221 14.93 -5.56 12.97
CA TRP A 221 16.12 -4.75 12.69
C TRP A 221 15.85 -3.28 13.03
N GLU A 222 16.66 -2.74 13.92
CA GLU A 222 16.50 -1.38 14.41
C GLU A 222 16.52 -0.35 13.27
N HIS A 223 15.57 0.58 13.33
CA HIS A 223 15.36 1.65 12.34
C HIS A 223 15.28 1.17 10.88
N ALA A 224 14.94 -0.09 10.62
CA ALA A 224 14.82 -0.63 9.28
C ALA A 224 13.40 -1.14 9.03
N ASN A 225 12.96 -0.97 7.79
CA ASN A 225 11.73 -1.55 7.31
C ASN A 225 11.85 -1.96 5.83
N PHE A 226 10.87 -2.71 5.35
CA PHE A 226 10.77 -3.14 3.97
C PHE A 226 9.95 -2.15 3.13
N HIS A 227 10.24 -2.16 1.84
CA HIS A 227 9.54 -1.36 0.85
C HIS A 227 9.64 -1.98 -0.54
N TYR A 228 8.76 -1.53 -1.43
CA TYR A 228 8.93 -1.70 -2.87
C TYR A 228 9.53 -0.44 -3.49
N GLU A 229 10.43 -0.63 -4.45
CA GLU A 229 11.07 0.45 -5.20
C GLU A 229 11.22 0.11 -6.68
N ALA A 230 11.22 1.14 -7.53
CA ALA A 230 11.71 0.97 -8.89
C ALA A 230 13.21 1.27 -8.95
N TYR A 231 13.94 0.48 -9.72
CA TYR A 231 15.33 0.74 -10.06
C TYR A 231 15.51 0.69 -11.57
N GLY A 232 15.52 1.87 -12.19
CA GLY A 232 15.25 1.99 -13.62
C GLY A 232 13.86 1.47 -13.93
N TYR A 233 13.78 0.48 -14.83
CA TYR A 233 12.53 -0.17 -15.22
C TYR A 233 12.30 -1.50 -14.53
N ASN A 234 13.10 -1.84 -13.52
CA ASN A 234 12.89 -3.04 -12.69
C ASN A 234 12.12 -2.69 -11.43
N LEU A 235 11.42 -3.68 -10.86
CA LEU A 235 10.78 -3.58 -9.56
C LEU A 235 11.59 -4.36 -8.52
N MET A 236 11.75 -3.78 -7.33
CA MET A 236 12.55 -4.38 -6.27
C MET A 236 11.75 -4.45 -4.98
N PHE A 237 11.87 -5.58 -4.27
CA PHE A 237 11.60 -5.66 -2.84
C PHE A 237 12.91 -5.48 -2.09
N ASN A 238 12.96 -4.52 -1.16
CA ASN A 238 14.20 -4.16 -0.49
C ASN A 238 13.98 -3.75 0.98
N ARG A 239 15.05 -3.85 1.77
CA ARG A 239 15.13 -3.36 3.15
C ARG A 239 15.96 -2.09 3.18
N ARG A 240 15.50 -1.07 3.90
CA ARG A 240 16.27 0.16 4.09
C ARG A 240 16.20 0.65 5.52
N VAL A 241 17.34 1.14 6.01
CA VAL A 241 17.41 1.86 7.29
C VAL A 241 16.88 3.27 7.07
N HIS A 242 15.86 3.66 7.84
CA HIS A 242 15.20 4.96 7.75
C HIS A 242 15.71 5.98 8.78
N TYR A 243 16.36 5.54 9.88
CA TYR A 243 16.88 6.42 10.97
C TYR A 243 15.87 7.46 11.47
N ASP A 244 14.58 7.11 11.42
CA ASP A 244 13.44 7.98 11.72
C ASP A 244 13.44 9.33 10.98
N GLN A 245 14.18 9.42 9.87
CA GLN A 245 14.21 10.57 8.98
C GLN A 245 13.01 10.58 8.05
N VAL A 246 12.90 11.61 7.23
CA VAL A 246 11.94 11.70 6.14
C VAL A 246 12.67 11.96 4.83
N ALA A 247 12.12 11.45 3.73
CA ALA A 247 12.52 11.85 2.39
C ALA A 247 11.30 12.10 1.51
N GLU A 248 11.48 12.94 0.49
CA GLU A 248 10.42 13.34 -0.44
C GLU A 248 9.92 12.19 -1.33
N TYR A 249 10.71 11.13 -1.49
CA TYR A 249 10.32 9.96 -2.26
C TYR A 249 9.63 8.90 -1.40
N TRP A 250 9.31 9.15 -0.12
CA TRP A 250 8.64 8.15 0.71
C TRP A 250 7.13 8.26 0.60
N SER A 251 6.46 7.16 0.29
CA SER A 251 5.01 7.07 0.22
C SER A 251 4.51 5.89 1.03
N HIS A 252 3.33 6.07 1.63
CA HIS A 252 2.68 5.09 2.50
C HIS A 252 1.23 4.93 2.06
N GLY A 253 0.80 3.68 1.93
CA GLY A 253 -0.59 3.36 1.59
C GLY A 253 -1.51 3.48 2.80
N VAL A 254 -2.76 3.84 2.56
CA VAL A 254 -3.86 3.78 3.54
C VAL A 254 -4.96 2.90 2.96
N THR A 255 -5.28 1.81 3.66
CA THR A 255 -6.18 0.78 3.18
C THR A 255 -7.51 0.78 3.91
N ARG A 256 -8.58 0.56 3.16
CA ARG A 256 -9.86 0.05 3.64
C ARG A 256 -10.20 -1.23 2.90
N PHE A 257 -10.79 -2.20 3.60
CA PHE A 257 -11.09 -3.51 3.03
C PHE A 257 -12.37 -4.12 3.62
N ILE A 258 -12.92 -5.10 2.92
CA ILE A 258 -13.94 -6.02 3.40
C ILE A 258 -13.51 -7.47 3.16
N ARG A 259 -13.95 -8.37 4.03
CA ARG A 259 -13.77 -9.81 3.85
C ARG A 259 -14.92 -10.38 3.04
N LEU A 260 -14.61 -11.27 2.10
CA LEU A 260 -15.57 -12.01 1.29
C LEU A 260 -16.10 -13.27 1.99
#